data_AF-A0A173XGU2-F1
#
_entry.id   AF-A0A173XGU2-F1
#
_cell.length_a   1.000
_cell.length_b   1.000
_cell.length_c   1.000
_cell.angle_alpha   90.00
_cell.angle_beta   90.00
_cell.angle_gamma   90.00
#
_symmetry.space_group_name_H-M   'P 1'
#
loop_
_entity.id
_entity.type
_entity.pdbx_description
1 polymer ?
#
loop_
_entity_poly.entity_id
_entity_poly.type
_entity_poly.pdbx_seq_one_letter_code
_entity_poly.pdbx_strand_id
1 'polypeptide(L)'
;MIDTGAMKLIYHNGKEIWKPKAIYRLKNCDDLEILDYYNSMIRGFYNYYCIANNSSIINSYKYIMEYSMYKTYGTKYRTSISKVIGKFRAGKDFAVKFRNSKGVEKMRVFYNEGFKRQKKAFQSNADLVPNTIKYFSSTKLIDRIKARECELCGKTNTPIEIHHVHRLKDLQGKTFWEALMIARNRKTIALCRECHKKLHCGQLN
;
A
#
# COMPACT_ATOMS: atom_id res chain seq x y z
N MET A 1 -10.71 -14.62 -5.77
CA MET A 1 -10.72 -14.37 -4.30
C MET A 1 -9.58 -15.08 -3.59
N ILE A 2 -9.36 -16.38 -3.84
CA ILE A 2 -8.25 -17.17 -3.30
C ILE A 2 -6.88 -16.65 -3.80
N ASP A 3 -6.78 -16.19 -5.05
CA ASP A 3 -5.55 -15.66 -5.65
C ASP A 3 -4.97 -14.40 -4.99
N THR A 4 -5.73 -13.72 -4.13
CA THR A 4 -5.25 -12.50 -3.47
C THR A 4 -4.18 -12.80 -2.40
N GLY A 5 -4.15 -14.04 -1.90
CA GLY A 5 -3.29 -14.50 -0.80
C GLY A 5 -3.75 -14.07 0.60
N ALA A 6 -4.93 -13.44 0.72
CA ALA A 6 -5.50 -12.91 1.96
C ALA A 6 -6.10 -13.98 2.88
N MET A 7 -6.36 -15.18 2.35
CA MET A 7 -6.98 -16.27 3.08
C MET A 7 -6.42 -17.63 2.67
N LYS A 8 -6.57 -18.61 3.55
CA LYS A 8 -6.30 -20.02 3.27
C LYS A 8 -7.49 -20.88 3.68
N LEU A 9 -7.74 -21.92 2.89
CA LEU A 9 -8.69 -22.97 3.21
C LEU A 9 -8.04 -23.96 4.16
N ILE A 10 -8.76 -24.34 5.22
CA ILE A 10 -8.36 -25.40 6.14
C ILE A 10 -9.57 -26.31 6.35
N TYR A 11 -9.37 -27.61 6.22
CA TYR A 11 -10.36 -28.61 6.60
C TYR A 11 -10.23 -28.93 8.08
N HIS A 12 -11.32 -28.81 8.82
CA HIS A 12 -11.38 -29.23 10.21
C HIS A 12 -12.65 -30.06 10.42
N ASN A 13 -12.50 -31.32 10.85
CA ASN A 13 -13.60 -32.26 11.04
C ASN A 13 -14.54 -32.37 9.83
N GLY A 14 -13.97 -32.48 8.61
CA GLY A 14 -14.74 -32.58 7.37
C GLY A 14 -15.44 -31.30 6.91
N LYS A 15 -15.29 -30.18 7.62
CA LYS A 15 -15.86 -28.87 7.26
C LYS A 15 -14.79 -27.93 6.75
N GLU A 16 -15.12 -27.17 5.70
CA GLU A 16 -14.28 -26.13 5.13
C GLU A 16 -14.31 -24.86 5.99
N ILE A 17 -13.15 -24.46 6.51
CA ILE A 17 -12.99 -23.25 7.30
C ILE A 17 -12.04 -22.29 6.58
N TRP A 18 -12.54 -21.10 6.29
CA TRP A 18 -11.77 -20.00 5.71
C TRP A 18 -11.01 -19.28 6.82
N LYS A 19 -9.67 -19.31 6.79
CA LYS A 19 -8.84 -18.58 7.76
C LYS A 19 -8.10 -17.40 7.12
N PRO A 20 -8.09 -16.23 7.77
CA PRO A 20 -7.33 -15.07 7.30
C PRO A 20 -5.82 -15.32 7.37
N LYS A 21 -5.08 -14.85 6.36
CA LYS A 21 -3.62 -15.04 6.22
C LYS A 21 -2.97 -13.70 5.87
N ALA A 22 -1.80 -13.42 6.46
CA ALA A 22 -1.04 -12.23 6.09
C ALA A 22 -0.64 -12.25 4.61
N ILE A 23 -0.79 -11.12 3.94
CA ILE A 23 -0.28 -10.92 2.58
C ILE A 23 1.17 -10.46 2.68
N TYR A 24 2.12 -11.39 2.66
CA TYR A 24 3.54 -11.10 2.87
C TYR A 24 4.14 -10.07 1.91
N ARG A 25 3.66 -10.01 0.66
CA ARG A 25 4.13 -9.01 -0.34
C ARG A 25 3.84 -7.57 0.07
N LEU A 26 2.79 -7.32 0.86
CA LEU A 26 2.41 -5.98 1.32
C LEU A 26 3.20 -5.51 2.55
N LYS A 27 3.98 -6.39 3.20
CA LYS A 27 4.68 -6.06 4.46
C LYS A 27 5.66 -4.88 4.33
N ASN A 28 6.20 -4.68 3.12
CA ASN A 28 7.18 -3.64 2.82
C ASN A 28 6.56 -2.35 2.28
N CYS A 29 5.25 -2.33 2.00
CA CYS A 29 4.53 -1.15 1.51
C CYS A 29 4.29 -0.14 2.64
N ASP A 30 3.97 1.11 2.29
CA ASP A 30 3.60 2.12 3.28
C ASP A 30 2.32 1.73 4.04
N ASP A 31 2.16 2.21 5.29
CA ASP A 31 0.96 1.89 6.07
C ASP A 31 -0.33 2.33 5.38
N LEU A 32 -0.31 3.48 4.70
CA LEU A 32 -1.47 3.96 3.96
C LEU A 32 -1.77 3.08 2.74
N GLU A 33 -0.73 2.62 2.06
CA GLU A 33 -0.85 1.74 0.88
C GLU A 33 -1.42 0.37 1.24
N ILE A 34 -1.00 -0.21 2.38
CA ILE A 34 -1.56 -1.45 2.90
C ILE A 34 -3.06 -1.26 3.14
N LEU A 35 -3.46 -0.21 3.85
CA LEU A 35 -4.86 0.08 4.15
C LEU A 35 -5.69 0.28 2.87
N ASP A 36 -5.17 1.05 1.92
CA ASP A 36 -5.80 1.31 0.63
C ASP A 36 -6.02 0.06 -0.19
N TYR A 37 -5.05 -0.86 -0.18
CA TYR A 37 -5.15 -2.13 -0.87
C TYR A 37 -6.35 -2.94 -0.35
N TYR A 38 -6.44 -3.11 0.98
CA TYR A 38 -7.56 -3.84 1.60
C TYR A 38 -8.91 -3.16 1.35
N ASN A 39 -8.98 -1.83 1.50
CA ASN A 39 -10.19 -1.06 1.23
C ASN A 39 -10.64 -1.17 -0.23
N SER A 40 -9.70 -1.15 -1.18
CA SER A 40 -10.00 -1.30 -2.61
C SER A 40 -10.54 -2.68 -2.93
N MET A 41 -10.02 -3.73 -2.30
CA MET A 41 -10.54 -5.10 -2.47
C MET A 41 -11.95 -5.25 -1.88
N ILE A 42 -12.24 -4.65 -0.72
CA ILE A 42 -13.58 -4.68 -0.13
C ILE A 42 -14.57 -3.91 -1.00
N ARG A 43 -14.20 -2.71 -1.46
CA ARG A 43 -15.04 -1.90 -2.36
C ARG A 43 -15.28 -2.59 -3.70
N GLY A 44 -14.24 -3.16 -4.31
CA GLY A 44 -14.38 -3.89 -5.57
C GLY A 44 -15.29 -5.11 -5.42
N PHE A 45 -15.14 -5.86 -4.32
CA PHE A 45 -16.01 -7.00 -4.04
C PHE A 45 -17.47 -6.57 -3.81
N TYR A 46 -17.68 -5.54 -2.99
CA TYR A 46 -19.02 -5.00 -2.76
C TYR A 46 -19.66 -4.48 -4.05
N ASN A 47 -18.93 -3.74 -4.88
CA ASN A 47 -19.44 -3.21 -6.15
C ASN A 47 -19.89 -4.32 -7.11
N TYR A 48 -19.19 -5.47 -7.11
CA TYR A 48 -19.59 -6.62 -7.92
C TYR A 48 -20.86 -7.30 -7.39
N TYR A 49 -20.99 -7.44 -6.07
CA TYR A 49 -22.09 -8.17 -5.42
C TYR A 49 -23.23 -7.28 -4.90
N CYS A 50 -23.20 -5.96 -5.12
CA CYS A 50 -24.13 -5.01 -4.46
C CYS A 50 -25.60 -5.22 -4.86
N ILE A 51 -25.88 -5.83 -6.00
CA ILE A 51 -27.25 -6.11 -6.49
C ILE A 51 -27.76 -7.46 -5.96
N ALA A 52 -26.84 -8.36 -5.60
CA ALA A 52 -27.17 -9.71 -5.20
C ALA A 52 -28.01 -9.72 -3.91
N ASN A 53 -28.95 -10.68 -3.84
CA ASN A 53 -29.80 -10.85 -2.67
C ASN A 53 -29.03 -11.38 -1.45
N ASN A 54 -27.84 -11.95 -1.65
CA ASN A 54 -27.03 -12.53 -0.58
C ASN A 54 -25.95 -11.56 -0.07
N SER A 55 -26.36 -10.35 0.31
CA SER A 55 -25.45 -9.32 0.85
C SER A 55 -24.80 -9.73 2.17
N SER A 56 -25.35 -10.73 2.86
CA SER A 56 -24.82 -11.26 4.12
C SER A 56 -23.39 -11.81 3.99
N ILE A 57 -23.06 -12.46 2.86
CA ILE A 57 -21.73 -13.01 2.57
C ILE A 57 -20.64 -11.92 2.57
N ILE A 58 -21.00 -10.70 2.21
CA ILE A 58 -20.05 -9.59 2.11
C ILE A 58 -19.51 -9.20 3.51
N ASN A 59 -20.32 -9.34 4.56
CA ASN A 59 -19.86 -9.14 5.93
C ASN A 59 -18.80 -10.18 6.33
N SER A 60 -19.02 -11.45 6.00
CA SER A 60 -18.04 -12.53 6.24
C SER A 60 -16.74 -12.26 5.49
N TYR A 61 -16.82 -11.78 4.25
CA TYR A 61 -15.65 -11.38 3.47
C TYR A 61 -14.90 -10.21 4.13
N LYS A 62 -15.61 -9.16 4.56
CA LYS A 62 -15.01 -8.03 5.29
C LYS A 62 -14.25 -8.51 6.52
N TYR A 63 -14.83 -9.43 7.30
CA TYR A 63 -14.19 -9.98 8.49
C TYR A 63 -12.87 -10.69 8.16
N ILE A 64 -12.85 -11.54 7.13
CA ILE A 64 -11.62 -12.22 6.68
C ILE A 64 -10.56 -11.18 6.28
N MET A 65 -10.97 -10.16 5.54
CA MET A 65 -10.10 -9.10 5.06
C MET A 65 -9.51 -8.24 6.19
N GLU A 66 -10.33 -7.90 7.18
CA GLU A 66 -9.92 -7.15 8.37
C GLU A 66 -8.85 -7.90 9.17
N TYR A 67 -9.06 -9.19 9.46
CA TYR A 67 -8.07 -9.99 10.19
C TYR A 67 -6.82 -10.30 9.35
N SER A 68 -6.96 -10.43 8.03
CA SER A 68 -5.82 -10.53 7.10
C SER A 68 -4.97 -9.27 7.15
N MET A 69 -5.59 -8.10 7.17
CA MET A 69 -4.93 -6.80 7.30
C MET A 69 -4.17 -6.72 8.63
N TYR A 70 -4.80 -7.06 9.76
CA TYR A 70 -4.13 -7.07 11.06
C TYR A 70 -2.92 -8.00 11.10
N LYS A 71 -3.02 -9.20 10.51
CA LYS A 71 -1.89 -10.12 10.37
C LYS A 71 -0.77 -9.55 9.49
N THR A 72 -1.12 -8.77 8.46
CA THR A 72 -0.15 -8.11 7.57
C THR A 72 0.62 -7.02 8.31
N TYR A 73 -0.07 -6.15 9.06
CA TYR A 73 0.59 -5.16 9.93
C TYR A 73 1.39 -5.81 11.06
N GLY A 74 0.87 -6.88 11.67
CA GLY A 74 1.60 -7.63 12.69
C GLY A 74 2.90 -8.22 12.14
N THR A 75 2.89 -8.68 10.89
CA THR A 75 4.10 -9.14 10.19
C THR A 75 5.07 -8.00 9.90
N LYS A 76 4.56 -6.83 9.45
CA LYS A 76 5.39 -5.63 9.17
C LYS A 76 6.09 -5.14 10.44
N TYR A 77 5.37 -5.05 11.54
CA TYR A 77 5.87 -4.51 12.81
C TYR A 77 6.48 -5.56 13.74
N ARG A 78 6.40 -6.85 13.39
CA ARG A 78 6.78 -7.99 14.24
C ARG A 78 6.07 -7.95 15.60
N THR A 79 4.77 -7.69 15.58
CA THR A 79 3.92 -7.55 16.77
C THR A 79 2.66 -8.39 16.68
N SER A 80 1.97 -8.55 17.81
CA SER A 80 0.67 -9.23 17.87
C SER A 80 -0.46 -8.35 17.32
N ILE A 81 -1.54 -8.98 16.88
CA ILE A 81 -2.75 -8.32 16.37
C ILE A 81 -3.29 -7.29 17.38
N SER A 82 -3.34 -7.64 18.66
CA SER A 82 -3.83 -6.73 19.71
C SER A 82 -3.02 -5.44 19.79
N LYS A 83 -1.68 -5.53 19.66
CA LYS A 83 -0.80 -4.35 19.65
C LYS A 83 -1.01 -3.50 18.39
N VAL A 84 -1.23 -4.14 17.24
CA VAL A 84 -1.56 -3.45 15.98
C VAL A 84 -2.88 -2.70 16.10
N ILE A 85 -3.92 -3.34 16.60
CA ILE A 85 -5.24 -2.71 16.80
C ILE A 85 -5.08 -1.52 17.74
N GLY A 86 -4.38 -1.68 18.87
CA GLY A 86 -4.12 -0.57 19.80
C GLY A 86 -3.39 0.60 19.16
N LYS A 87 -2.38 0.34 18.32
CA LYS A 87 -1.57 1.37 17.65
C LYS A 87 -2.36 2.21 16.65
N PHE A 88 -3.25 1.60 15.88
CA PHE A 88 -3.98 2.24 14.77
C PHE A 88 -5.46 2.51 15.09
N ARG A 89 -5.86 2.41 16.36
CA ARG A 89 -7.22 2.69 16.78
C ARG A 89 -7.49 4.19 16.72
N ALA A 90 -8.53 4.58 16.00
CA ALA A 90 -9.10 5.92 16.00
C ALA A 90 -10.57 5.82 16.43
N GLY A 91 -10.81 6.00 17.73
CA GLY A 91 -12.14 5.82 18.32
C GLY A 91 -12.61 4.36 18.23
N LYS A 92 -13.69 4.12 17.46
CA LYS A 92 -14.25 2.79 17.22
C LYS A 92 -13.63 2.08 16.01
N ASP A 93 -12.96 2.83 15.13
CA ASP A 93 -12.48 2.31 13.87
C ASP A 93 -10.95 2.13 13.85
N PHE A 94 -10.48 1.33 12.89
CA PHE A 94 -9.07 1.24 12.54
C PHE A 94 -8.74 2.31 11.49
N ALA A 95 -7.75 3.17 11.76
CA ALA A 95 -7.36 4.22 10.84
C ALA A 95 -5.85 4.48 10.80
N VAL A 96 -5.35 4.82 9.62
CA VAL A 96 -3.97 5.24 9.39
C VAL A 96 -3.94 6.76 9.22
N LYS A 97 -3.15 7.43 10.07
CA LYS A 97 -2.90 8.88 9.96
C LYS A 97 -1.81 9.13 8.92
N PHE A 98 -2.00 10.14 8.08
CA PHE A 98 -1.02 10.55 7.07
C PHE A 98 -1.06 12.07 6.87
N ARG A 99 0.09 12.66 6.50
CA ARG A 99 0.17 14.09 6.15
C ARG A 99 0.04 14.28 4.65
N ASN A 100 -0.88 15.16 4.25
CA ASN A 100 -1.05 15.53 2.85
C ASN A 100 0.10 16.44 2.37
N SER A 101 0.20 16.67 1.06
CA SER A 101 1.18 17.59 0.45
C SER A 101 1.11 19.02 0.99
N LYS A 102 -0.04 19.42 1.57
CA LYS A 102 -0.27 20.72 2.21
C LYS A 102 0.05 20.73 3.72
N GLY A 103 0.69 19.70 4.26
CA GLY A 103 1.04 19.59 5.69
C GLY A 103 -0.11 19.22 6.64
N VAL A 104 -1.35 19.27 6.16
CA VAL A 104 -2.55 18.91 6.95
C VAL A 104 -2.56 17.40 7.27
N GLU A 105 -2.72 17.07 8.54
CA GLU A 105 -2.92 15.69 9.00
C GLU A 105 -4.32 15.21 8.62
N LYS A 106 -4.38 14.09 7.92
CA LYS A 106 -5.63 13.40 7.56
C LYS A 106 -5.56 11.97 8.07
N MET A 107 -6.72 11.37 8.20
CA MET A 107 -6.84 9.96 8.58
C MET A 107 -7.58 9.22 7.48
N ARG A 108 -7.14 8.01 7.19
CA ARG A 108 -7.87 7.08 6.35
C ARG A 108 -8.36 5.94 7.20
N VAL A 109 -9.66 5.69 7.14
CA VAL A 109 -10.32 4.67 7.94
C VAL A 109 -10.43 3.38 7.13
N PHE A 110 -10.33 2.24 7.79
CA PHE A 110 -10.72 0.96 7.23
C PHE A 110 -12.21 0.95 6.88
N TYR A 111 -12.58 0.27 5.81
CA TYR A 111 -13.93 0.32 5.25
C TYR A 111 -15.05 0.13 6.30
N ASN A 112 -15.87 1.17 6.48
CA ASN A 112 -16.97 1.22 7.45
C ASN A 112 -18.32 1.70 6.84
N GLU A 113 -18.40 1.80 5.50
CA GLU A 113 -19.58 2.34 4.78
C GLU A 113 -20.79 1.37 4.75
N GLY A 114 -20.59 0.11 5.18
CA GLY A 114 -21.62 -0.94 5.21
C GLY A 114 -21.95 -1.52 3.82
N PHE A 115 -22.75 -2.59 3.78
CA PHE A 115 -23.02 -3.36 2.56
C PHE A 115 -24.50 -3.40 2.18
N LYS A 116 -25.14 -2.22 2.09
CA LYS A 116 -26.55 -2.13 1.72
C LYS A 116 -26.77 -2.57 0.27
N ARG A 117 -27.78 -3.39 0.01
CA ARG A 117 -28.12 -3.80 -1.36
C ARG A 117 -28.48 -2.57 -2.20
N GLN A 118 -27.97 -2.51 -3.43
CA GLN A 118 -28.29 -1.46 -4.39
C GLN A 118 -29.22 -2.00 -5.49
N LYS A 119 -30.18 -1.18 -5.92
CA LYS A 119 -31.13 -1.53 -6.99
C LYS A 119 -30.54 -1.40 -8.40
N LYS A 120 -29.45 -0.65 -8.56
CA LYS A 120 -28.73 -0.43 -9.82
C LYS A 120 -27.24 -0.66 -9.57
N ALA A 121 -26.53 -1.28 -10.52
CA ALA A 121 -25.07 -1.30 -10.50
C ALA A 121 -24.57 0.15 -10.58
N PHE A 122 -23.55 0.51 -9.80
CA PHE A 122 -22.77 1.70 -10.11
C PHE A 122 -22.09 1.47 -11.48
N GLN A 123 -22.66 1.98 -12.57
CA GLN A 123 -21.98 1.99 -13.86
C GLN A 123 -21.06 3.20 -13.95
N SER A 124 -19.76 2.91 -13.94
CA SER A 124 -18.85 3.53 -14.90
C SER A 124 -17.63 2.68 -15.25
N ASN A 125 -17.34 1.55 -14.58
CA ASN A 125 -16.23 0.67 -14.98
C ASN A 125 -16.36 -0.74 -14.37
N ALA A 126 -17.24 -1.58 -14.92
CA ALA A 126 -17.41 -2.97 -14.46
C ALA A 126 -16.16 -3.85 -14.66
N ASP A 127 -15.20 -3.39 -15.48
CA ASP A 127 -13.96 -4.10 -15.83
C ASP A 127 -12.68 -3.45 -15.26
N LEU A 128 -12.78 -2.49 -14.34
CA LEU A 128 -11.59 -2.03 -13.60
C LEU A 128 -11.22 -3.07 -12.55
N VAL A 129 -10.46 -4.09 -12.97
CA VAL A 129 -9.59 -4.82 -12.05
C VAL A 129 -8.79 -3.73 -11.32
N PRO A 130 -8.86 -3.64 -9.97
CA PRO A 130 -8.05 -2.67 -9.23
C PRO A 130 -6.62 -2.84 -9.72
N ASN A 131 -6.01 -1.80 -10.27
CA ASN A 131 -4.65 -1.89 -10.79
C ASN A 131 -3.71 -2.12 -9.60
N THR A 132 -3.61 -3.38 -9.18
CA THR A 132 -2.87 -3.76 -8.00
C THR A 132 -1.38 -3.53 -8.20
N ILE A 133 -0.93 -3.45 -9.47
CA ILE A 133 0.43 -3.03 -9.85
C ILE A 133 0.77 -1.66 -9.26
N LYS A 134 -0.18 -0.74 -9.08
CA LYS A 134 0.06 0.55 -8.40
C LYS A 134 0.53 0.39 -6.94
N TYR A 135 0.11 -0.68 -6.25
CA TYR A 135 0.56 -1.01 -4.89
C TYR A 135 1.81 -1.90 -4.88
N PHE A 136 2.13 -2.53 -6.03
CA PHE A 136 3.31 -3.39 -6.21
C PHE A 136 4.47 -2.71 -6.92
N SER A 137 4.24 -1.56 -7.54
CA SER A 137 5.31 -0.76 -8.13
C SER A 137 6.11 -0.15 -7.00
N SER A 138 7.37 -0.57 -6.88
CA SER A 138 8.36 -0.02 -5.95
C SER A 138 8.63 1.48 -6.14
N THR A 139 8.06 2.10 -7.17
CA THR A 139 7.90 3.55 -7.33
C THR A 139 6.68 4.01 -6.55
N LYS A 140 6.87 4.53 -5.33
CA LYS A 140 5.78 5.21 -4.63
C LYS A 140 5.28 6.33 -5.54
N LEU A 141 4.06 6.20 -6.04
CA LEU A 141 3.38 7.25 -6.81
C LEU A 141 3.39 8.57 -6.02
N ILE A 142 3.39 8.48 -4.69
CA ILE A 142 3.51 9.59 -3.76
C ILE A 142 4.91 10.23 -3.77
N ASP A 143 6.00 9.46 -3.87
CA ASP A 143 7.36 10.01 -4.01
C ASP A 143 7.51 10.71 -5.37
N ARG A 144 6.86 10.16 -6.41
CA ARG A 144 6.81 10.73 -7.76
C ARG A 144 5.99 12.03 -7.85
N ILE A 145 4.93 12.16 -7.04
CA ILE A 145 4.09 13.38 -6.94
C ILE A 145 4.73 14.42 -6.00
N LYS A 146 5.50 14.00 -4.99
CA LYS A 146 6.18 14.90 -4.03
C LYS A 146 7.54 15.41 -4.50
N ALA A 147 8.19 14.72 -5.44
CA ALA A 147 9.49 15.13 -5.97
C ALA A 147 9.36 16.36 -6.89
N ARG A 148 9.18 17.54 -6.27
CA ARG A 148 9.28 18.84 -6.94
C ARG A 148 10.72 19.30 -7.09
N GLU A 149 11.64 18.68 -6.35
CA GLU A 149 13.02 19.13 -6.20
C GLU A 149 13.98 17.96 -6.42
N CYS A 150 15.08 18.22 -7.13
CA CYS A 150 16.19 17.28 -7.22
C CYS A 150 16.89 17.13 -5.86
N GLU A 151 16.94 15.93 -5.28
CA GLU A 151 17.59 15.70 -3.98
C GLU A 151 19.12 15.88 -4.02
N LEU A 152 19.71 15.97 -5.23
CA LEU A 152 21.14 16.18 -5.42
C LEU A 152 21.51 17.66 -5.60
N CYS A 153 20.75 18.40 -6.41
CA CYS A 153 21.10 19.76 -6.82
C CYS A 153 20.06 20.83 -6.45
N GLY A 154 18.95 20.46 -5.83
CA GLY A 154 17.93 21.40 -5.36
C GLY A 154 17.08 22.08 -6.44
N LYS A 155 17.25 21.73 -7.72
CA LYS A 155 16.45 22.32 -8.81
C LYS A 155 14.98 21.95 -8.69
N THR A 156 14.10 22.95 -8.67
CA THR A 156 12.66 22.82 -8.36
C THR A 156 11.71 22.95 -9.56
N ASN A 157 12.23 23.16 -10.78
CA ASN A 157 11.42 23.50 -11.96
C ASN A 157 11.82 22.71 -13.22
N THR A 158 12.30 21.47 -13.03
CA THR A 158 12.78 20.59 -14.10
C THR A 158 12.08 19.24 -14.02
N PRO A 159 11.91 18.51 -15.14
CA PRO A 159 11.38 17.15 -15.10
C PRO A 159 12.27 16.27 -14.21
N ILE A 160 11.65 15.71 -13.17
CA ILE A 160 12.30 14.85 -12.18
C ILE A 160 12.05 13.38 -12.54
N GLU A 161 13.12 12.61 -12.53
CA GLU A 161 13.17 11.17 -12.78
C GLU A 161 13.59 10.46 -11.49
N ILE A 162 12.98 9.31 -11.18
CA ILE A 162 13.33 8.53 -10.00
C ILE A 162 14.35 7.49 -10.38
N HIS A 163 15.54 7.57 -9.78
CA HIS A 163 16.54 6.54 -9.87
C HIS A 163 16.31 5.48 -8.78
N HIS A 164 16.30 4.21 -9.19
CA HIS A 164 16.04 3.06 -8.31
C HIS A 164 17.29 2.19 -8.19
N VAL A 165 17.67 1.89 -6.95
CA VAL A 165 18.74 0.94 -6.66
C VAL A 165 18.14 -0.39 -6.19
N HIS A 166 18.70 -1.51 -6.66
CA HIS A 166 18.19 -2.85 -6.36
C HIS A 166 18.28 -3.17 -4.85
N ARG A 167 19.45 -2.97 -4.23
CA ARG A 167 19.67 -3.21 -2.80
C ARG A 167 20.55 -2.11 -2.20
N LEU A 168 20.18 -1.62 -1.01
CA LEU A 168 20.95 -0.60 -0.28
C LEU A 168 22.37 -1.06 0.08
N LYS A 169 22.53 -2.36 0.37
CA LYS A 169 23.83 -2.96 0.65
C LYS A 169 24.80 -2.99 -0.55
N ASP A 170 24.29 -2.75 -1.75
CA ASP A 170 25.11 -2.72 -2.96
C ASP A 170 25.76 -1.32 -3.13
N LEU A 171 25.34 -0.30 -2.35
CA LEU A 171 25.94 1.03 -2.33
C LEU A 171 27.16 1.06 -1.41
N GLN A 172 28.28 1.58 -1.90
CA GLN A 172 29.52 1.66 -1.12
C GLN A 172 29.60 2.93 -0.27
N GLY A 173 28.75 3.92 -0.53
CA GLY A 173 28.74 5.20 0.18
C GLY A 173 29.94 6.09 -0.17
N LYS A 174 30.58 5.85 -1.32
CA LYS A 174 31.75 6.61 -1.78
C LYS A 174 31.34 7.95 -2.39
N THR A 175 30.20 7.96 -3.05
CA THR A 175 29.65 9.16 -3.70
C THR A 175 28.56 9.79 -2.84
N PHE A 176 28.39 11.10 -2.97
CA PHE A 176 27.44 11.87 -2.16
C PHE A 176 26.00 11.32 -2.24
N TRP A 177 25.56 10.89 -3.41
CA TRP A 177 24.21 10.35 -3.60
C TRP A 177 24.02 8.99 -2.93
N GLU A 178 25.05 8.13 -2.92
CA GLU A 178 25.03 6.85 -2.20
C GLU A 178 24.94 7.08 -0.69
N ALA A 179 25.76 7.99 -0.16
CA ALA A 179 25.75 8.35 1.26
C ALA A 179 24.39 8.91 1.67
N LEU A 180 23.78 9.76 0.84
CA LEU A 180 22.44 10.30 1.05
C LEU A 180 21.36 9.21 1.06
N MET A 181 21.45 8.22 0.17
CA MET A 181 20.51 7.08 0.12
C MET A 181 20.67 6.14 1.32
N ILE A 182 21.91 5.89 1.76
CA ILE A 182 22.23 5.09 2.95
C ILE A 182 21.70 5.78 4.21
N ALA A 183 22.02 7.07 4.41
CA ALA A 183 21.60 7.85 5.57
C ALA A 183 20.08 7.95 5.68
N ARG A 184 19.38 8.06 4.54
CA ARG A 184 17.91 8.11 4.49
C ARG A 184 17.25 6.73 4.52
N ASN A 185 18.02 5.65 4.40
CA ASN A 185 17.55 4.27 4.28
C ASN A 185 16.49 4.11 3.16
N ARG A 186 16.74 4.72 1.98
CA ARG A 186 15.83 4.74 0.81
C ARG A 186 16.47 4.11 -0.41
N LYS A 187 15.74 3.23 -1.11
CA LYS A 187 16.15 2.63 -2.40
C LYS A 187 15.88 3.50 -3.63
N THR A 188 15.43 4.72 -3.41
CA THR A 188 14.93 5.62 -4.44
C THR A 188 15.47 7.02 -4.20
N ILE A 189 15.92 7.69 -5.26
CA ILE A 189 16.34 9.09 -5.22
C ILE A 189 15.71 9.85 -6.39
N ALA A 190 15.21 11.05 -6.10
CA ALA A 190 14.59 11.93 -7.10
C ALA A 190 15.65 12.86 -7.70
N LEU A 191 15.86 12.78 -9.02
CA LEU A 191 16.91 13.50 -9.73
C LEU A 191 16.35 14.26 -10.93
N CYS A 192 16.90 15.43 -11.25
CA CYS A 192 16.64 16.04 -12.56
C CYS A 192 17.32 15.21 -13.67
N ARG A 193 16.88 15.37 -14.93
CA ARG A 193 17.48 14.70 -16.09
C ARG A 193 19.00 14.80 -16.18
N GLU A 194 19.56 15.97 -15.87
CA GLU A 194 21.01 16.19 -15.89
C GLU A 194 21.73 15.31 -14.86
N CYS A 195 21.25 15.33 -13.61
CA CYS A 195 21.82 14.51 -12.53
C CYS A 195 21.61 13.02 -12.79
N HIS A 196 20.46 12.64 -13.32
CA HIS A 196 20.17 11.25 -13.66
C HIS A 196 21.11 10.74 -14.76
N LYS A 197 21.37 11.54 -15.80
CA LYS A 197 22.32 11.20 -16.86
C LYS A 197 23.76 11.11 -16.33
N LYS A 198 24.20 12.05 -15.50
CA LYS A 198 25.54 12.01 -14.88
C LYS A 198 25.71 10.76 -13.99
N LEU A 199 24.65 10.31 -13.34
CA LEU A 199 24.65 9.09 -12.54
C LEU A 199 24.85 7.84 -13.42
N HIS A 200 24.10 7.72 -14.53
CA HIS A 200 24.26 6.62 -15.49
C HIS A 200 25.63 6.61 -16.16
N CYS A 201 26.21 7.79 -16.39
CA CYS A 201 27.55 7.93 -16.98
C CYS A 201 28.70 7.77 -15.96
N GLY A 202 28.42 7.53 -14.67
CA GLY A 202 29.46 7.40 -13.64
C GLY A 202 30.26 8.68 -13.39
N GLN A 203 29.73 9.85 -13.77
CA GLN A 203 30.40 11.15 -13.69
C GLN A 203 30.09 11.93 -12.39
N LEU A 204 29.33 11.32 -11.48
CA LEU A 204 29.09 11.84 -10.13
C LEU A 204 30.10 11.19 -9.17
N ASN A 205 31.34 11.69 -9.18
CA ASN A 205 32.31 11.44 -8.12
C ASN A 205 32.10 12.45 -6.99
#